data_AF-A0A5P9P0R4-F1
#
_entry.id   AF-A0A5P9P0R4-F1
#
_cell.length_a   1.000
_cell.length_b   1.000
_cell.length_c   1.000
_cell.angle_alpha   90.00
_cell.angle_beta   90.00
_cell.angle_gamma   90.00
#
_symmetry.space_group_name_H-M   'P 1'
#
loop_
_entity.id
_entity.type
_entity.pdbx_description
1 polymer ?
#
loop_
_entity_poly.entity_id
_entity_poly.type
_entity_poly.pdbx_seq_one_letter_code
_entity_poly.pdbx_strand_id
1 'polypeptide(L)'
;MTNPFDDLGTDDDDSAADEVDDGDDIDATAETPTHAPDDDSAQPALTSTQTSSEQPRDDDAVPGPAFEYSAVRQRPLYARGETWDELEDQLGITVTPELRRMGIRDDETREVHDAVLKVALEHIDEVPEQILETRQQT
;
A
#
# COMPACT_ATOMS: atom_id res chain seq x y z
N MET A 1 -15.59 43.90 8.07
CA MET A 1 -15.54 42.49 7.62
C MET A 1 -16.94 41.94 7.68
N THR A 2 -17.49 41.54 6.54
CA THR A 2 -18.78 40.84 6.44
C THR A 2 -18.56 39.37 6.81
N ASN A 3 -19.42 38.81 7.64
CA ASN A 3 -19.36 37.41 8.03
C ASN A 3 -19.79 36.53 6.85
N PRO A 4 -18.99 35.52 6.43
CA PRO A 4 -19.26 34.73 5.23
C PRO A 4 -20.37 33.68 5.40
N PHE A 5 -21.01 33.60 6.57
CA PHE A 5 -22.07 32.63 6.90
C PHE A 5 -23.47 33.26 6.99
N ASP A 6 -23.58 34.56 6.69
CA ASP A 6 -24.84 35.34 6.76
C ASP A 6 -25.74 35.16 5.53
N ASP A 7 -25.24 34.50 4.47
CA ASP A 7 -25.99 34.17 3.24
C ASP A 7 -26.67 32.78 3.30
N LEU A 8 -26.45 32.03 4.38
CA LEU A 8 -27.19 30.78 4.63
C LEU A 8 -28.44 31.08 5.46
N GLY A 9 -29.18 32.10 5.02
CA GLY A 9 -30.52 32.39 5.50
C GLY A 9 -31.44 31.23 5.17
N THR A 10 -31.88 30.55 6.23
CA THR A 10 -33.29 30.18 6.46
C THR A 10 -34.16 30.11 5.20
N ASP A 11 -34.13 28.97 4.51
CA ASP A 11 -35.33 28.48 3.81
C ASP A 11 -36.19 27.77 4.87
N ASP A 12 -37.15 28.55 5.36
CA ASP A 12 -38.24 28.14 6.23
C ASP A 12 -39.24 27.35 5.38
N ASP A 13 -39.30 26.03 5.54
CA ASP A 13 -40.57 25.30 5.41
C ASP A 13 -40.44 23.96 6.15
N ASP A 14 -40.81 23.95 7.44
CA ASP A 14 -41.48 22.77 7.99
C ASP A 14 -42.33 23.15 9.20
N SER A 15 -43.56 23.55 8.91
CA SER A 15 -44.69 23.44 9.82
C SER A 15 -45.54 22.26 9.38
N ALA A 16 -45.30 21.06 9.91
CA ALA A 16 -46.32 20.13 10.36
C ALA A 16 -45.72 18.78 10.76
N ALA A 17 -46.36 18.14 11.74
CA ALA A 17 -46.08 16.80 12.20
C ALA A 17 -46.52 15.73 11.19
N ASP A 18 -45.76 14.64 11.08
CA ASP A 18 -46.19 13.22 10.96
C ASP A 18 -44.90 12.35 10.90
N GLU A 19 -44.67 11.43 11.85
CA GLU A 19 -44.91 9.98 11.72
C GLU A 19 -43.96 9.21 10.76
N VAL A 20 -43.05 8.43 11.41
CA VAL A 20 -42.50 7.09 11.06
C VAL A 20 -41.78 6.80 9.71
N ASP A 21 -41.01 5.70 9.74
CA ASP A 21 -40.42 4.90 8.64
C ASP A 21 -38.94 5.22 8.33
N ASP A 22 -37.96 4.48 8.85
CA ASP A 22 -37.45 3.14 8.46
C ASP A 22 -36.77 3.14 7.07
N GLY A 23 -35.48 2.75 7.06
CA GLY A 23 -34.74 2.36 5.86
C GLY A 23 -34.12 3.50 5.03
N ASP A 24 -32.78 3.59 5.04
CA ASP A 24 -31.98 3.71 3.81
C ASP A 24 -30.49 3.54 4.20
N ASP A 25 -29.80 2.49 3.75
CA ASP A 25 -29.22 2.38 2.41
C ASP A 25 -27.94 3.22 2.29
N ILE A 26 -26.81 2.52 2.35
CA ILE A 26 -25.50 3.07 1.96
C ILE A 26 -25.08 2.33 0.70
N ASP A 27 -25.70 2.69 -0.42
CA ASP A 27 -25.24 2.32 -1.76
C ASP A 27 -24.29 3.37 -2.35
N ALA A 28 -23.27 2.78 -2.98
CA ALA A 28 -22.23 3.23 -3.89
C ALA A 28 -22.19 4.70 -4.40
N THR A 29 -20.97 5.23 -4.51
CA THR A 29 -20.28 5.32 -5.82
C THR A 29 -18.83 5.81 -5.68
N ALA A 30 -17.94 5.10 -6.37
CA ALA A 30 -16.51 5.35 -6.47
C ALA A 30 -16.19 6.44 -7.51
N GLU A 31 -15.11 7.20 -7.35
CA GLU A 31 -14.28 7.71 -8.47
C GLU A 31 -12.78 7.80 -8.07
N THR A 32 -11.93 7.39 -9.01
CA THR A 32 -10.48 7.23 -8.93
C THR A 32 -9.75 8.51 -9.38
N PRO A 33 -8.64 8.92 -8.75
CA PRO A 33 -7.78 9.92 -9.37
C PRO A 33 -6.76 9.22 -10.29
N THR A 34 -7.01 9.32 -11.59
CA THR A 34 -5.99 9.23 -12.64
C THR A 34 -4.93 10.31 -12.41
N HIS A 35 -3.68 9.92 -12.15
CA HIS A 35 -2.54 10.84 -12.16
C HIS A 35 -1.63 10.48 -13.34
N ALA A 36 -1.64 11.34 -14.36
CA ALA A 36 -0.71 11.28 -15.47
C ALA A 36 0.70 11.71 -15.02
N PRO A 37 1.77 11.18 -15.62
CA PRO A 37 3.13 11.62 -15.30
C PRO A 37 3.44 12.93 -16.03
N ASP A 38 3.71 14.00 -15.28
CA ASP A 38 4.32 15.21 -15.82
C ASP A 38 5.79 14.92 -16.18
N ASP A 39 6.04 14.96 -17.49
CA ASP A 39 7.33 14.99 -18.15
C ASP A 39 7.90 16.41 -18.04
N ASP A 40 8.93 16.63 -17.22
CA ASP A 40 9.73 17.86 -17.27
C ASP A 40 11.23 17.50 -17.25
N SER A 41 11.80 17.48 -18.46
CA SER A 41 13.23 17.28 -18.70
C SER A 41 13.96 18.62 -18.90
N ALA A 42 15.10 18.75 -18.21
CA ALA A 42 16.29 19.58 -18.51
C ALA A 42 16.21 21.12 -18.22
N GLN A 43 17.18 21.83 -17.60
CA GLN A 43 18.64 21.64 -17.44
C GLN A 43 19.24 22.70 -16.43
N PRO A 44 20.57 22.78 -16.17
CA PRO A 44 21.15 23.07 -14.85
C PRO A 44 21.59 24.53 -14.63
N ALA A 45 21.74 24.92 -13.35
CA ALA A 45 22.52 26.09 -12.95
C ALA A 45 23.68 25.66 -12.03
N LEU A 46 24.89 25.62 -12.60
CA LEU A 46 26.14 25.60 -11.87
C LEU A 46 26.44 27.02 -11.38
N THR A 47 26.75 27.22 -10.10
CA THR A 47 27.79 28.16 -9.64
C THR A 47 28.16 27.88 -8.17
N SER A 48 29.45 27.62 -7.98
CA SER A 48 30.17 27.20 -6.77
C SER A 48 30.28 28.29 -5.70
N THR A 49 30.43 27.89 -4.44
CA THR A 49 31.33 28.59 -3.49
C THR A 49 31.93 27.58 -2.52
N GLN A 50 33.26 27.59 -2.49
CA GLN A 50 34.13 26.69 -1.74
C GLN A 50 34.19 27.11 -0.26
N THR A 51 34.13 26.14 0.65
CA THR A 51 34.77 26.27 1.97
C THR A 51 35.58 25.00 2.20
N SER A 52 36.89 25.17 2.18
CA SER A 52 37.88 24.14 2.49
C SER A 52 38.11 24.15 4.00
N SER A 53 37.91 23.01 4.65
CA SER A 53 38.41 22.77 6.01
C SER A 53 38.50 21.26 6.26
N GLU A 54 39.76 20.82 6.27
CA GLU A 54 40.39 19.65 6.93
C GLU A 54 39.69 18.27 6.97
N GLN A 55 40.51 17.30 6.56
CA GLN A 55 40.23 15.90 6.22
C GLN A 55 40.68 14.98 7.35
N PRO A 56 39.87 14.02 7.83
CA PRO A 56 40.36 12.68 8.12
C PRO A 56 40.27 11.87 6.81
N ARG A 57 41.38 11.24 6.38
CA ARG A 57 41.31 10.25 5.31
C ARG A 57 40.80 8.95 5.91
N ASP A 58 39.50 8.76 5.84
CA ASP A 58 38.92 7.42 5.86
C ASP A 58 38.96 6.92 4.41
N ASP A 59 40.06 6.26 4.04
CA ASP A 59 40.24 5.49 2.81
C ASP A 59 39.38 4.20 2.80
N ASP A 60 38.22 4.22 3.46
CA ASP A 60 37.20 3.17 3.49
C ASP A 60 35.84 3.74 3.03
N ALA A 61 35.85 4.70 2.11
CA ALA A 61 34.65 5.00 1.33
C ALA A 61 34.34 3.78 0.45
N VAL A 62 33.60 2.81 1.01
CA VAL A 62 33.12 1.64 0.29
C VAL A 62 32.43 2.16 -0.97
N PRO A 63 32.99 1.92 -2.17
CA PRO A 63 32.39 2.41 -3.41
C PRO A 63 31.14 1.57 -3.65
N GLY A 64 30.02 2.08 -3.16
CA GLY A 64 28.72 1.44 -3.26
C GLY A 64 27.64 2.45 -2.92
N PRO A 65 26.40 2.22 -3.39
CA PRO A 65 25.26 3.00 -2.90
C PRO A 65 25.24 2.98 -1.37
N ALA A 66 24.84 4.11 -0.76
CA ALA A 66 24.79 4.27 0.70
C ALA A 66 23.86 3.25 1.41
N PHE A 67 23.06 2.51 0.63
CA PHE A 67 22.25 1.39 1.03
C PHE A 67 22.61 0.17 0.18
N GLU A 68 22.89 -0.95 0.82
CA GLU A 68 23.11 -2.21 0.12
C GLU A 68 21.80 -2.71 -0.48
N TYR A 69 21.80 -2.99 -1.79
CA TYR A 69 20.68 -3.66 -2.44
C TYR A 69 20.88 -5.17 -2.35
N SER A 70 20.02 -5.86 -1.61
CA SER A 70 19.93 -7.32 -1.73
C SER A 70 19.38 -7.69 -3.11
N ALA A 71 19.94 -8.71 -3.76
CA ALA A 71 19.46 -9.17 -5.07
C ALA A 71 18.03 -9.75 -4.95
N VAL A 72 17.01 -8.99 -5.37
CA VAL A 72 15.60 -9.40 -5.36
C VAL A 72 15.07 -9.47 -6.81
N ARG A 73 14.23 -10.46 -7.08
CA ARG A 73 13.50 -10.57 -8.36
C ARG A 73 12.05 -10.19 -8.15
N GLN A 74 11.67 -8.97 -8.54
CA GLN A 74 10.28 -8.54 -8.54
C GLN A 74 9.56 -9.14 -9.76
N ARG A 75 8.51 -9.92 -9.53
CA ARG A 75 7.64 -10.46 -10.59
C ARG A 75 6.18 -10.18 -10.21
N PRO A 76 5.34 -9.70 -11.14
CA PRO A 76 3.92 -9.53 -10.86
C PRO A 76 3.25 -10.90 -10.65
N LEU A 77 2.36 -10.97 -9.67
CA LEU A 77 1.48 -12.11 -9.41
C LEU A 77 0.04 -11.69 -9.69
N TYR A 78 -0.69 -12.47 -10.50
CA TYR A 78 -2.06 -12.16 -10.93
C TYR A 78 -3.07 -13.05 -10.20
N ALA A 79 -3.22 -12.83 -8.90
CA ALA A 79 -4.28 -13.46 -8.12
C ALA A 79 -5.62 -12.73 -8.35
N ARG A 80 -6.74 -13.42 -8.10
CA ARG A 80 -8.05 -12.75 -7.99
C ARG A 80 -8.05 -11.89 -6.73
N GLY A 81 -8.81 -10.78 -6.74
CA GLY A 81 -8.84 -9.82 -5.63
C GLY A 81 -9.17 -10.48 -4.29
N GLU A 82 -10.26 -11.27 -4.25
CA GLU A 82 -10.67 -12.01 -3.05
C GLU A 82 -9.54 -12.90 -2.47
N THR A 83 -8.79 -13.60 -3.32
CA THR A 83 -7.66 -14.43 -2.87
C THR A 83 -6.48 -13.60 -2.36
N TRP A 84 -6.27 -12.41 -2.93
CA TRP A 84 -5.24 -11.49 -2.48
C TRP A 84 -5.59 -10.91 -1.10
N ASP A 85 -6.84 -10.47 -0.92
CA ASP A 85 -7.34 -9.92 0.33
C ASP A 85 -7.29 -10.98 1.45
N GLU A 86 -7.69 -12.22 1.17
CA GLU A 86 -7.59 -13.32 2.14
C GLU A 86 -6.15 -13.61 2.56
N LEU A 87 -5.19 -13.53 1.64
CA LEU A 87 -3.78 -13.68 1.96
C LEU A 87 -3.31 -12.55 2.89
N GLU A 88 -3.62 -11.28 2.57
CA GLU A 88 -3.24 -10.13 3.40
C GLU A 88 -3.84 -10.23 4.82
N ASP A 89 -5.10 -10.65 4.92
CA ASP A 89 -5.77 -10.89 6.20
C ASP A 89 -5.07 -11.98 7.02
N GLN A 90 -4.73 -13.12 6.41
CA GLN A 90 -4.00 -14.18 7.13
C GLN A 90 -2.60 -13.74 7.57
N LEU A 91 -1.91 -12.95 6.75
CA LEU A 91 -0.63 -12.35 7.13
C LEU A 91 -0.79 -11.41 8.34
N GLY A 92 -1.84 -10.59 8.35
CA GLY A 92 -2.10 -9.64 9.43
C GLY A 92 -2.63 -10.27 10.73
N ILE A 93 -3.51 -11.26 10.63
CA ILE A 93 -4.24 -11.87 11.76
C ILE A 93 -3.46 -13.04 12.35
N THR A 94 -2.79 -13.84 11.53
CA THR A 94 -2.11 -15.07 11.96
C THR A 94 -0.60 -14.89 12.04
N VAL A 95 0.03 -14.50 10.92
CA VAL A 95 1.50 -14.47 10.83
C VAL A 95 2.08 -13.34 11.66
N THR A 96 1.58 -12.12 11.52
CA THR A 96 2.12 -10.94 12.22
C THR A 96 2.09 -11.13 13.74
N PRO A 97 0.98 -11.54 14.39
CA PRO A 97 0.99 -11.73 15.83
C PRO A 97 1.94 -12.84 16.30
N GLU A 98 2.09 -13.91 15.53
CA GLU A 98 3.08 -14.97 15.83
C GLU A 98 4.51 -14.45 15.75
N LEU A 99 4.86 -13.69 14.71
CA LEU A 99 6.17 -13.02 14.62
C LEU A 99 6.42 -12.12 15.82
N ARG A 100 5.41 -11.35 16.26
CA ARG A 100 5.51 -10.49 17.45
C ARG A 100 5.72 -11.32 18.72
N ARG A 101 5.07 -12.48 18.87
CA ARG A 101 5.29 -13.41 20.00
C ARG A 101 6.71 -13.97 20.00
N MET A 102 7.30 -14.19 18.81
CA MET A 102 8.71 -14.59 18.65
C MET A 102 9.69 -13.43 18.86
N GLY A 103 9.21 -12.21 19.11
CA GLY A 103 10.02 -11.01 19.32
C GLY A 103 10.47 -10.32 18.03
N ILE A 104 9.98 -10.77 16.87
CA ILE A 104 10.26 -10.17 15.57
C ILE A 104 9.25 -9.03 15.35
N ARG A 105 9.76 -7.83 15.08
CA ARG A 105 8.95 -6.61 14.97
C ARG A 105 9.12 -5.85 13.67
N ASP A 106 10.28 -5.96 13.06
CA ASP A 106 10.62 -5.29 11.82
C ASP A 106 10.57 -6.34 10.71
N ASP A 107 9.37 -6.89 10.50
CA ASP A 107 9.13 -7.85 9.44
C ASP A 107 9.17 -7.12 8.09
N GLU A 108 10.14 -7.48 7.25
CA GLU A 108 10.25 -6.89 5.93
C GLU A 108 9.34 -7.65 4.97
N THR A 109 8.51 -6.94 4.19
CA THR A 109 7.55 -7.55 3.26
C THR A 109 8.19 -8.59 2.34
N ARG A 110 9.47 -8.41 1.99
CA ARG A 110 10.22 -9.37 1.18
C ARG A 110 10.44 -10.72 1.88
N GLU A 111 10.72 -10.71 3.18
CA GLU A 111 10.97 -11.91 3.97
C GLU A 111 9.67 -12.69 4.14
N VAL A 112 8.57 -11.97 4.38
CA VAL A 112 7.23 -12.55 4.45
C VAL A 112 6.86 -13.21 3.11
N HIS A 113 7.00 -12.50 1.98
CA HIS A 113 6.71 -13.07 0.66
C HIS A 113 7.63 -14.25 0.31
N ASP A 114 8.91 -14.20 0.65
CA ASP A 114 9.84 -15.32 0.42
C ASP A 114 9.46 -16.54 1.26
N ALA A 115 9.07 -16.35 2.52
CA ALA A 115 8.58 -17.42 3.38
C ALA A 115 7.27 -18.03 2.87
N VAL A 116 6.32 -17.20 2.43
CA VAL A 116 5.05 -17.68 1.82
C VAL A 116 5.34 -18.52 0.57
N LEU A 117 6.25 -18.07 -0.29
CA LEU A 117 6.63 -18.83 -1.49
C LEU A 117 7.33 -20.15 -1.14
N LYS A 118 8.16 -20.20 -0.09
CA LYS A 118 8.78 -21.45 0.38
C LYS A 118 7.73 -22.45 0.85
N VAL A 119 6.74 -22.01 1.63
CA VAL A 119 5.61 -22.86 2.05
C VAL A 119 4.82 -23.33 0.83
N ALA A 120 4.50 -22.44 -0.12
CA ALA A 120 3.79 -22.83 -1.34
C ALA A 120 4.58 -23.85 -2.20
N LEU A 121 5.91 -23.78 -2.20
CA LEU A 121 6.76 -24.76 -2.89
C LEU A 121 6.77 -26.13 -2.20
N GLU A 122 6.59 -26.17 -0.88
CA GLU A 122 6.46 -27.42 -0.12
C GLU A 122 5.14 -28.15 -0.43
N HIS A 123 4.10 -27.39 -0.80
CA HIS A 123 2.75 -27.88 -1.14
C HIS A 123 2.43 -27.75 -2.64
N ILE A 124 3.46 -27.74 -3.50
CA ILE A 124 3.28 -27.43 -4.93
C ILE A 124 2.45 -28.48 -5.68
N ASP A 125 2.38 -29.70 -5.15
CA ASP A 125 1.60 -30.81 -5.69
C ASP A 125 0.09 -30.62 -5.53
N GLU A 126 -0.37 -29.72 -4.65
CA GLU A 126 -1.77 -29.37 -4.45
C GLU A 126 -2.29 -28.39 -5.52
N VAL A 127 -1.40 -27.66 -6.21
CA VAL A 127 -1.77 -26.62 -7.19
C VAL A 127 -2.65 -27.12 -8.35
N PRO A 128 -2.37 -28.29 -8.98
CA PRO A 128 -3.24 -28.82 -10.04
C PRO A 128 -4.68 -29.08 -9.56
N GLU A 129 -4.85 -29.55 -8.32
CA GLU A 129 -6.16 -29.77 -7.72
C GLU A 129 -6.88 -28.44 -7.50
N GLN A 130 -6.20 -27.45 -6.91
CA GLN A 130 -6.76 -26.11 -6.72
C GLN A 130 -7.23 -25.45 -8.03
N ILE A 131 -6.47 -25.62 -9.12
CA ILE A 131 -6.86 -25.11 -10.45
C ILE A 131 -8.13 -25.82 -10.95
N LEU A 132 -8.22 -27.14 -10.77
CA LEU A 132 -9.36 -27.94 -11.21
C LEU A 132 -10.62 -27.61 -10.41
N GLU A 133 -10.50 -27.37 -9.10
CA GLU A 133 -11.61 -26.91 -8.27
C GLU A 133 -12.10 -25.52 -8.69
N THR A 134 -11.17 -24.56 -8.86
CA THR A 134 -11.52 -23.19 -9.27
C THR A 134 -12.27 -23.15 -10.59
N ARG A 135 -11.91 -24.04 -11.54
CA ARG A 135 -12.60 -24.15 -12.84
C ARG A 135 -13.99 -24.76 -12.76
N GLN A 136 -14.29 -25.56 -11.74
CA GLN A 136 -15.62 -26.12 -11.54
C GLN A 136 -16.57 -25.14 -10.84
N GLN A 137 -16.02 -24.18 -10.09
CA GLN A 137 -16.76 -23.13 -9.41
C GLN A 137 -17.08 -21.92 -10.30
N THR A 138 -16.48 -21.85 -11.50
CA THR A 138 -16.70 -20.80 -12.51
C THR A 138 -17.66 -21.31 -13.58
#